data_AF-A0AAU5N983-F1
#
_entry.id   AF-A0AAU5N983-F1
#
_cell.length_a   1.000
_cell.length_b   1.000
_cell.length_c   1.000
_cell.angle_alpha   90.00
_cell.angle_beta   90.00
_cell.angle_gamma   90.00
#
_symmetry.space_group_name_H-M   'P 1'
#
loop_
_entity.id
_entity.type
_entity.pdbx_description
1 polymer ?
#
loop_
_entity_poly.entity_id
_entity_poly.type
_entity_poly.pdbx_seq_one_letter_code
_entity_poly.pdbx_strand_id
1 'polypeptide(L)'
;MTVVRSVSLFVVAALFEIGGAWMMWQGIREHRGWAWVGAGVVALGLYGAVATLQSDDHFGRILAAYGGIFVAGSIAWGMIADGYRPDRWDVTGALVCLAGMAVIMYAPRGR
;
A
#
# COMPACT_ATOMS: atom_id res chain seq x y z
N MET A 1 -6.85 13.43 15.67
CA MET A 1 -5.48 12.89 15.49
C MET A 1 -4.67 13.90 14.70
N THR A 2 -3.38 14.11 15.01
CA THR A 2 -2.53 15.01 14.22
C THR A 2 -2.32 14.40 12.84
N VAL A 3 -2.41 15.22 11.78
CA VAL A 3 -2.22 14.78 10.37
C VAL A 3 -0.94 13.95 10.20
N VAL A 4 0.11 14.33 10.92
CA VAL A 4 1.41 13.63 10.99
C VAL A 4 1.24 12.17 11.42
N ARG A 5 0.41 11.88 12.43
CA ARG A 5 0.17 10.51 12.91
C ARG A 5 -0.52 9.67 11.84
N SER A 6 -1.56 10.19 11.20
CA SER A 6 -2.27 9.47 10.13
C SER A 6 -1.34 9.17 8.95
N VAL A 7 -0.56 10.15 8.50
CA VAL A 7 0.43 9.94 7.41
C VAL A 7 1.47 8.91 7.81
N SER A 8 2.00 8.96 9.02
CA SER A 8 2.99 7.97 9.49
C SER A 8 2.42 6.55 9.51
N LEU A 9 1.17 6.37 9.95
CA LEU A 9 0.48 5.08 9.91
C LEU A 9 0.23 4.60 8.48
N PHE A 10 -0.08 5.51 7.54
CA PHE A 10 -0.21 5.16 6.12
C PHE A 10 1.10 4.64 5.54
N VAL A 11 2.22 5.31 5.83
CA VAL A 11 3.55 4.88 5.37
C VAL A 11 3.92 3.52 5.95
N VAL A 12 3.76 3.34 7.26
CA VAL A 12 4.06 2.06 7.93
C VAL A 12 3.19 0.93 7.38
N ALA A 13 1.89 1.17 7.21
CA ALA A 13 0.98 0.21 6.60
C ALA A 13 1.40 -0.15 5.17
N ALA A 14 1.73 0.83 4.33
CA ALA A 14 2.18 0.59 2.96
C ALA A 14 3.48 -0.24 2.91
N LEU A 15 4.43 0.02 3.83
CA LEU A 15 5.66 -0.78 3.93
C LEU A 15 5.36 -2.25 4.26
N PHE A 16 4.46 -2.51 5.21
CA PHE A 16 4.07 -3.87 5.58
C PHE A 16 3.24 -4.56 4.50
N GLU A 17 2.34 -3.84 3.84
CA GLU A 17 1.49 -4.36 2.78
C GLU A 17 2.31 -4.74 1.54
N ILE A 18 3.05 -3.78 0.98
CA ILE A 18 3.84 -3.96 -0.24
C ILE A 18 5.03 -4.89 0.04
N GLY A 19 5.75 -4.65 1.15
CA GLY A 19 6.87 -5.48 1.55
C GLY A 19 6.44 -6.92 1.86
N GLY A 20 5.30 -7.11 2.53
CA GLY A 20 4.75 -8.44 2.81
C GLY A 20 4.36 -9.19 1.54
N ALA A 21 3.68 -8.51 0.61
CA ALA A 21 3.36 -9.07 -0.70
C ALA A 21 4.61 -9.43 -1.52
N TRP A 22 5.62 -8.56 -1.50
CA TRP A 22 6.90 -8.81 -2.15
C TRP A 22 7.63 -10.01 -1.53
N MET A 23 7.67 -10.13 -0.20
CA MET A 23 8.28 -11.31 0.47
C MET A 23 7.56 -12.61 0.11
N MET A 24 6.22 -12.58 -0.02
CA MET A 24 5.45 -13.72 -0.51
C MET A 24 5.84 -14.09 -1.94
N TRP A 25 6.00 -13.10 -2.82
CA TRP A 25 6.48 -13.31 -4.19
C TRP A 25 7.88 -13.95 -4.21
N GLN A 26 8.80 -13.38 -3.45
CA GLN A 26 10.18 -13.86 -3.34
C GLN A 26 10.25 -15.30 -2.80
N GLY A 27 9.43 -15.63 -1.81
CA GLY A 27 9.39 -16.97 -1.24
C GLY A 27 8.80 -18.03 -2.17
N ILE A 28 7.67 -17.72 -2.82
CA ILE A 28 6.89 -18.67 -3.62
C ILE A 28 7.38 -18.73 -5.07
N ARG A 29 7.46 -17.56 -5.74
CA ARG A 29 7.79 -17.47 -7.17
C ARG A 29 9.29 -17.49 -7.44
N GLU A 30 10.08 -16.78 -6.63
CA GLU A 30 11.55 -16.77 -6.79
C GLU A 30 12.22 -17.92 -6.02
N HIS A 31 11.44 -18.82 -5.42
CA HIS A 31 11.90 -20.00 -4.69
C HIS A 31 12.95 -19.72 -3.59
N ARG A 32 12.94 -18.52 -2.99
CA ARG A 32 13.90 -18.15 -1.93
C ARG A 32 13.62 -18.83 -0.60
N GLY A 33 12.50 -19.56 -0.49
CA GLY A 33 12.22 -20.48 0.61
C GLY A 33 11.12 -20.01 1.58
N TRP A 34 10.68 -20.94 2.43
CA TRP A 34 9.56 -20.75 3.35
C TRP A 34 9.76 -19.67 4.41
N ALA A 35 11.00 -19.31 4.74
CA ALA A 35 11.30 -18.22 5.66
C ALA A 35 10.78 -16.86 5.12
N TRP A 36 10.91 -16.63 3.82
CA TRP A 36 10.38 -15.42 3.15
C TRP A 36 8.86 -15.40 3.17
N VAL A 37 8.23 -16.55 2.93
CA VAL A 37 6.77 -16.71 3.01
C VAL A 37 6.28 -16.42 4.43
N GLY A 38 6.93 -16.99 5.45
CA GLY A 38 6.59 -16.73 6.85
C GLY A 38 6.71 -15.26 7.23
N ALA A 39 7.80 -14.60 6.84
CA ALA A 39 7.98 -13.17 7.05
C ALA A 39 6.92 -12.33 6.33
N GLY A 40 6.57 -12.70 5.09
CA GLY A 40 5.51 -12.05 4.31
C GLY A 40 4.14 -12.17 4.98
N VAL A 41 3.76 -13.35 5.47
CA VAL A 41 2.51 -13.57 6.22
C VAL A 41 2.45 -12.69 7.48
N VAL A 42 3.54 -12.65 8.25
CA VAL A 42 3.61 -11.81 9.47
C VAL A 42 3.48 -10.33 9.11
N ALA A 43 4.19 -9.86 8.07
CA ALA A 43 4.11 -8.48 7.61
C ALA A 43 2.69 -8.11 7.17
N LEU A 44 2.02 -8.96 6.40
CA LEU A 44 0.63 -8.74 5.96
C LEU A 44 -0.35 -8.73 7.15
N GLY A 45 -0.14 -9.59 8.15
CA GLY A 45 -0.90 -9.56 9.40
C GLY A 45 -0.71 -8.25 10.17
N LEU A 46 0.53 -7.77 10.27
CA LEU A 46 0.85 -6.50 10.91
C LEU A 46 0.25 -5.30 10.17
N TYR A 47 0.24 -5.33 8.83
CA TYR A 47 -0.46 -4.34 8.02
C TYR A 47 -1.94 -4.23 8.44
N GLY A 48 -2.64 -5.37 8.52
CA GLY A 48 -4.04 -5.40 8.94
C GLY A 48 -4.23 -4.77 10.32
N ALA A 49 -3.35 -5.08 11.28
CA ALA A 49 -3.38 -4.46 12.60
C ALA A 49 -3.13 -2.94 12.55
N VAL A 50 -2.14 -2.47 11.80
CA VAL A 50 -1.83 -1.03 11.66
C VAL A 50 -2.98 -0.28 10.97
N ALA A 51 -3.63 -0.89 9.98
CA ALA A 51 -4.78 -0.30 9.29
C ALA A 51 -5.96 -0.02 10.25
N THR A 52 -6.15 -0.84 11.29
CA THR A 52 -7.18 -0.59 12.32
C THR A 52 -6.86 0.59 13.25
N LEU A 53 -5.61 1.07 13.28
CA LEU A 53 -5.21 2.22 14.08
C LEU A 53 -5.49 3.56 13.38
N GLN A 54 -5.99 3.53 12.15
CA GLN A 54 -6.42 4.74 11.44
C GLN A 54 -7.66 5.37 12.08
N SER A 55 -7.75 6.69 11.95
CA SER A 55 -8.68 7.52 12.72
C SER A 55 -10.02 7.81 12.02
N ASP A 56 -10.17 7.46 10.75
CA ASP A 56 -11.40 7.75 9.99
C ASP A 56 -12.41 6.61 10.22
N ASP A 57 -13.62 6.95 10.62
CA ASP A 57 -14.66 5.96 10.94
C ASP A 57 -15.17 5.20 9.71
N HIS A 58 -14.82 5.65 8.50
CA HIS A 58 -15.26 5.04 7.25
C HIS A 58 -14.21 4.07 6.70
N PHE A 59 -14.31 2.80 7.11
CA PHE A 59 -13.47 1.69 6.65
C PHE A 59 -13.24 1.69 5.12
N GLY A 60 -14.31 1.86 4.33
CA GLY A 60 -14.20 1.88 2.87
C GLY A 60 -13.38 3.05 2.31
N ARG A 61 -13.38 4.21 2.98
CA ARG A 61 -12.58 5.37 2.55
C ARG A 61 -11.11 5.20 2.91
N ILE A 62 -10.83 4.59 4.05
CA ILE A 62 -9.46 4.20 4.44
C ILE A 62 -8.88 3.20 3.44
N LEU A 63 -9.63 2.15 3.09
CA LEU A 63 -9.17 1.17 2.09
C LEU A 63 -8.98 1.77 0.71
N ALA A 64 -9.85 2.70 0.29
CA ALA A 64 -9.64 3.43 -0.96
C ALA A 64 -8.36 4.28 -0.94
N ALA A 65 -8.07 4.93 0.21
CA ALA A 65 -6.81 5.64 0.45
C ALA A 65 -5.60 4.70 0.32
N TYR A 66 -5.67 3.54 0.97
CA TYR A 66 -4.62 2.53 0.87
C TYR A 66 -4.44 2.03 -0.55
N GLY A 67 -5.51 1.75 -1.28
CA GLY A 67 -5.43 1.25 -2.66
C GLY A 67 -4.68 2.19 -3.61
N GLY A 68 -4.90 3.50 -3.53
CA GLY A 68 -4.15 4.47 -4.35
C GLY A 68 -2.67 4.52 -3.99
N ILE A 69 -2.35 4.55 -2.69
CA ILE A 69 -0.96 4.53 -2.18
C ILE A 69 -0.28 3.21 -2.53
N PHE A 70 -1.00 2.10 -2.47
CA PHE A 70 -0.51 0.76 -2.76
C PHE A 70 -0.05 0.64 -4.21
N VAL A 71 -0.83 1.17 -5.18
CA VAL A 71 -0.44 1.14 -6.60
C VAL A 71 0.85 1.94 -6.83
N ALA A 72 0.87 3.21 -6.38
CA ALA A 72 2.05 4.05 -6.56
C ALA A 72 3.27 3.51 -5.80
N GLY A 73 3.05 3.02 -4.58
CA GLY A 73 4.07 2.43 -3.73
C GLY A 73 4.61 1.12 -4.28
N SER A 74 3.79 0.27 -4.88
CA SER A 74 4.23 -0.99 -5.50
C SER A 74 5.16 -0.76 -6.68
N ILE A 75 4.87 0.26 -7.50
CA ILE A 75 5.75 0.68 -8.60
C ILE A 75 7.08 1.20 -8.03
N ALA A 76 7.03 2.10 -7.04
CA ALA A 76 8.23 2.63 -6.40
C ALA A 76 9.06 1.52 -5.71
N TRP A 77 8.40 0.54 -5.09
CA TRP A 77 9.05 -0.61 -4.48
C TRP A 77 9.73 -1.47 -5.52
N GLY A 78 9.05 -1.80 -6.63
CA GLY A 78 9.65 -2.52 -7.74
C GLY A 78 10.88 -1.82 -8.31
N MET A 79 10.89 -0.48 -8.36
CA MET A 79 12.06 0.29 -8.77
C MET A 79 13.27 0.08 -7.87
N ILE A 80 13.05 0.06 -6.56
CA ILE A 80 14.11 0.00 -5.55
C ILE A 80 14.57 -1.44 -5.31
N ALA A 81 13.63 -2.38 -5.14
CA ALA A 81 13.90 -3.75 -4.76
C ALA A 81 14.26 -4.65 -5.95
N ASP A 82 13.56 -4.49 -7.08
CA ASP A 82 13.67 -5.38 -8.24
C ASP A 82 14.32 -4.70 -9.46
N GLY A 83 14.72 -3.43 -9.34
CA GLY A 83 15.32 -2.65 -10.44
C GLY A 83 14.35 -2.35 -11.59
N TYR A 84 13.04 -2.47 -11.34
CA TYR A 84 11.99 -2.21 -12.31
C TYR A 84 12.07 -0.77 -12.83
N ARG A 85 11.90 -0.58 -14.13
CA ARG A 85 11.84 0.75 -14.73
C ARG A 85 10.41 1.02 -15.19
N PRO A 86 9.64 1.85 -14.46
CA PRO A 86 8.26 2.12 -14.83
C PRO A 86 8.21 2.78 -16.20
N ASP A 87 7.27 2.30 -17.00
CA ASP A 87 7.00 2.89 -18.29
C ASP A 87 6.02 4.07 -18.16
N ARG A 88 5.70 4.71 -19.29
CA ARG A 88 4.76 5.84 -19.31
C ARG A 88 3.35 5.42 -18.90
N TRP A 89 2.97 4.17 -19.11
CA TRP A 89 1.65 3.63 -18.78
C TRP A 89 1.53 3.31 -17.30
N ASP A 90 2.58 2.80 -16.66
CA ASP A 90 2.66 2.59 -15.22
C ASP A 90 2.48 3.90 -14.47
N VAL A 91 3.20 4.94 -14.90
CA VAL A 91 3.10 6.28 -14.30
C VAL A 91 1.70 6.85 -14.51
N THR A 92 1.15 6.73 -15.71
CA THR A 92 -0.20 7.22 -16.01
C THR A 92 -1.25 6.47 -15.19
N GLY A 93 -1.14 5.14 -15.10
CA GLY A 93 -2.03 4.30 -14.29
C GLY A 93 -1.95 4.65 -12.81
N ALA A 94 -0.75 4.84 -12.27
CA ALA A 94 -0.55 5.29 -10.89
C ALA A 94 -1.24 6.63 -10.63
N LEU A 95 -1.08 7.60 -11.53
CA LEU A 95 -1.76 8.90 -11.42
C LEU A 95 -3.29 8.77 -11.46
N VAL A 96 -3.83 7.90 -12.30
CA VAL A 96 -5.28 7.62 -12.37
C VAL A 96 -5.77 6.99 -11.05
N CYS A 97 -5.04 6.02 -10.50
CA CYS A 97 -5.37 5.41 -9.21
C CYS A 97 -5.33 6.43 -8.06
N LEU A 98 -4.30 7.29 -8.02
CA LEU A 98 -4.19 8.37 -7.04
C LEU A 98 -5.30 9.41 -7.20
N ALA A 99 -5.69 9.74 -8.43
CA ALA A 99 -6.81 10.64 -8.69
C ALA A 99 -8.14 10.02 -8.22
N GLY A 100 -8.40 8.75 -8.54
CA GLY A 100 -9.58 8.02 -8.07
C GLY A 100 -9.65 7.95 -6.54
N MET A 101 -8.52 7.67 -5.90
CA MET A 101 -8.37 7.75 -4.44
C MET A 101 -8.73 9.15 -3.91
N ALA A 102 -8.17 10.21 -4.51
CA ALA A 102 -8.42 11.59 -4.09
C ALA A 102 -9.91 11.97 -4.22
N VAL A 103 -10.59 11.51 -5.27
CA VAL A 103 -12.04 11.69 -5.43
C VAL A 103 -12.78 10.99 -4.29
N ILE A 104 -12.47 9.73 -3.99
CA ILE A 104 -13.15 8.98 -2.92
C ILE A 104 -12.89 9.63 -1.55
N MET A 105 -11.68 10.11 -1.28
CA MET A 105 -11.35 10.73 0.00
C MET A 105 -11.97 12.12 0.15
N TYR A 106 -11.77 13.00 -0.84
CA TYR A 106 -11.95 14.44 -0.70
C TYR A 106 -13.17 15.01 -1.44
N ALA A 107 -13.91 14.21 -2.22
CA ALA A 107 -15.11 14.72 -2.88
C ALA A 107 -16.07 15.37 -1.86
N PRO A 108 -16.52 16.63 -2.13
CA PRO A 108 -17.47 17.32 -1.28
C PRO A 108 -18.77 16.54 -1.29
N ARG A 109 -19.17 16.09 -0.10
CA ARG A 109 -20.45 15.44 0.11
C ARG A 109 -21.33 16.50 0.73
N GLY A 110 -22.25 17.06 -0.06
CA GLY A 110 -23.28 17.94 0.45
C GLY A 110 -23.98 17.23 1.59
N ARG A 111 -23.75 17.71 2.81
CA ARG A 111 -24.59 17.41 3.97
C ARG A 111 -25.57 18.57 4.11
#